data_AF-A0ABD4VBR4-F1
#
_entry.id   AF-A0ABD4VBR4-F1
#
_cell.length_a   1.000
_cell.length_b   1.000
_cell.length_c   1.000
_cell.angle_alpha   90.00
_cell.angle_beta   90.00
_cell.angle_gamma   90.00
#
_symmetry.space_group_name_H-M   'P 1'
#
loop_
_entity.id
_entity.type
_entity.pdbx_description
1 polymer ?
#
loop_
_entity_poly.entity_id
_entity_poly.type
_entity_poly.pdbx_seq_one_letter_code
_entity_poly.pdbx_strand_id
1 'polypeptide(L)'
;MSTLDYADRSDFDDAERGFVAALEPAVIRAEDGRVVWDGDAYAFLDRECPDTAHPSLWRQSQLCNKQGLFEVTEGIYQVRNLDLSNMTLVEGDTGVIVIDPLISAENAAAALALYRAHRGERPVTGLIYTHSHGDHFGGSRGVLPHGHAPVPVIAPAGFLEHAVAENVYAGGAMTRRAVYMYGAELDKGPAGQISAGLGMTTSKGTITLVPPTLDITHTGQEETVDGVRIVFQMTPDTEAPSEMNFYFPDRRALCMAENATHNMHNILTLRGAVVRDTRIWAHYLNEAIALFADRADVAFASHHWPTWGRDRIVEHLAGQRDMWAYLHDQTLRMTNQGLTGTEIAERIELPPAVANRWANRGYYGSVSHNSKAIYQRYMGWFDGNPAHLWEHPPTELAQRFAADYGGVPALVAKGREYASAGDLRFAATLLGHAVFAAPDDPDAKEALAGVYERLGHGCENGPWRNFYLMGAQELRGSVAHTALETTNPEMAMALTVDMLIDSLAIRVDGPRAWDERLTMTWHLTDEGRTWQIQLSNGALTYRSAETATGGAGSAPSADLTLTLTKPQLLALLAGKGLDGVQVEGDPQVLTTLVGLLDTPDPDFPIVTP
;
A
#
# COMPACT_ATOMS: atom_id res chain seq x y z
N MET A 1 -23.74 19.50 -3.50
CA MET A 1 -23.48 19.19 -2.08
C MET A 1 -24.11 17.85 -1.76
N SER A 2 -23.33 16.85 -1.33
CA SER A 2 -23.88 15.54 -0.93
C SER A 2 -24.66 15.69 0.36
N THR A 3 -25.89 15.22 0.39
CA THR A 3 -26.74 15.15 1.58
C THR A 3 -26.53 13.79 2.22
N LEU A 4 -25.40 13.63 2.93
CA LEU A 4 -25.12 12.41 3.68
C LEU A 4 -26.12 12.27 4.83
N ASP A 5 -26.74 11.11 4.94
CA ASP A 5 -27.70 10.83 5.99
C ASP A 5 -26.99 10.33 7.26
N TYR A 6 -26.65 11.26 8.15
CA TYR A 6 -26.04 10.92 9.45
C TYR A 6 -27.01 10.22 10.41
N ALA A 7 -28.31 10.18 10.12
CA ALA A 7 -29.26 9.38 10.88
C ALA A 7 -29.21 7.89 10.49
N ASP A 8 -28.66 7.56 9.31
CA ASP A 8 -28.38 6.18 8.92
C ASP A 8 -27.20 5.61 9.72
N ARG A 9 -27.56 4.72 10.65
CA ARG A 9 -26.64 4.01 11.54
C ARG A 9 -26.43 2.54 11.14
N SER A 10 -26.89 2.12 9.96
CA SER A 10 -26.78 0.72 9.52
C SER A 10 -25.34 0.18 9.51
N ASP A 11 -24.35 1.01 9.14
CA ASP A 11 -22.93 0.64 9.22
C ASP A 11 -22.48 0.36 10.66
N PHE A 12 -23.02 1.05 11.67
CA PHE A 12 -22.67 0.77 13.07
C PHE A 12 -23.25 -0.56 13.51
N ASP A 13 -24.48 -0.87 13.12
CA ASP A 13 -25.12 -2.15 13.42
C ASP A 13 -24.35 -3.30 12.75
N ASP A 14 -23.94 -3.15 11.49
CA ASP A 14 -23.15 -4.13 10.76
C ASP A 14 -21.71 -4.25 11.31
N ALA A 15 -21.09 -3.14 11.73
CA ALA A 15 -19.79 -3.15 12.38
C ALA A 15 -19.85 -3.82 13.76
N GLU A 16 -20.95 -3.76 14.51
CA GLU A 16 -21.04 -4.40 15.83
C GLU A 16 -21.56 -5.85 15.76
N ARG A 17 -22.14 -6.23 14.62
CA ARG A 17 -22.72 -7.56 14.42
C ARG A 17 -21.70 -8.67 14.58
N GLY A 18 -22.07 -9.68 15.36
CA GLY A 18 -21.26 -10.88 15.57
C GLY A 18 -20.10 -10.68 16.54
N PHE A 19 -20.02 -9.57 17.27
CA PHE A 19 -18.96 -9.35 18.26
C PHE A 19 -18.85 -10.53 19.26
N VAL A 20 -17.64 -11.06 19.41
CA VAL A 20 -17.32 -12.17 20.32
C VAL A 20 -16.48 -11.67 21.49
N ALA A 21 -15.37 -10.98 21.21
CA ALA A 21 -14.43 -10.52 22.22
C ALA A 21 -13.51 -9.41 21.70
N ALA A 22 -13.06 -8.53 22.59
CA ALA A 22 -12.05 -7.52 22.32
C ALA A 22 -10.68 -7.98 22.85
N LEU A 23 -9.59 -7.46 22.28
CA LEU A 23 -8.27 -7.56 22.90
C LEU A 23 -8.18 -6.55 24.07
N GLU A 24 -7.84 -7.00 25.27
CA GLU A 24 -7.75 -6.15 26.48
C GLU A 24 -6.42 -6.37 27.25
N PRO A 25 -5.58 -5.33 27.42
CA PRO A 25 -5.61 -4.03 26.73
C PRO A 25 -5.42 -4.19 25.22
N ALA A 26 -5.88 -3.25 24.39
CA ALA A 26 -5.75 -3.31 22.93
C ALA A 26 -4.33 -2.95 22.44
N VAL A 27 -3.31 -3.49 23.10
CA VAL A 27 -1.90 -3.16 22.91
C VAL A 27 -1.12 -4.43 22.58
N ILE A 28 -0.38 -4.39 21.48
CA ILE A 28 0.47 -5.50 21.02
C ILE A 28 1.93 -5.06 21.11
N ARG A 29 2.77 -5.92 21.65
CA ARG A 29 4.20 -5.66 21.87
C ARG A 29 5.07 -6.70 21.17
N ALA A 30 6.20 -6.25 20.67
CA ALA A 30 7.28 -7.13 20.25
C ALA A 30 7.96 -7.79 21.48
N GLU A 31 8.77 -8.82 21.23
CA GLU A 31 9.50 -9.54 22.29
C GLU A 31 10.44 -8.62 23.10
N ASP A 32 10.95 -7.55 22.48
CA ASP A 32 11.80 -6.53 23.11
C ASP A 32 11.01 -5.53 23.98
N GLY A 33 9.68 -5.65 24.04
CA GLY A 33 8.78 -4.79 24.81
C GLY A 33 8.27 -3.54 24.08
N ARG A 34 8.77 -3.26 22.86
CA ARG A 34 8.32 -2.15 22.02
C ARG A 34 6.85 -2.31 21.64
N VAL A 35 6.10 -1.21 21.67
CA VAL A 35 4.71 -1.19 21.23
C VAL A 35 4.66 -1.25 19.71
N VAL A 36 4.06 -2.31 19.18
CA VAL A 36 3.86 -2.54 17.74
C VAL A 36 2.50 -2.00 17.30
N TRP A 37 1.51 -2.10 18.19
CA TRP A 37 0.14 -1.59 18.00
C TRP A 37 -0.41 -1.06 19.32
N ASP A 38 -1.10 0.08 19.27
CA ASP A 38 -1.80 0.67 20.40
C ASP A 38 -3.19 1.14 19.93
N GLY A 39 -4.18 0.26 20.08
CA GLY A 39 -5.58 0.57 19.79
C GLY A 39 -6.23 1.44 20.88
N ASP A 40 -5.74 1.36 22.12
CA ASP A 40 -6.29 2.14 23.24
C ASP A 40 -6.04 3.65 23.07
N ALA A 41 -4.98 4.02 22.32
CA ALA A 41 -4.68 5.39 21.93
C ALA A 41 -5.82 6.09 21.15
N TYR A 42 -6.76 5.33 20.59
CA TYR A 42 -7.90 5.85 19.83
C TYR A 42 -9.20 6.04 20.65
N ALA A 43 -9.17 5.85 21.97
CA ALA A 43 -10.33 6.04 22.85
C ALA A 43 -10.95 7.45 22.80
N PHE A 44 -10.24 8.44 22.24
CA PHE A 44 -10.80 9.77 22.00
C PHE A 44 -11.95 9.78 20.99
N LEU A 45 -12.10 8.75 20.15
CA LEU A 45 -13.17 8.61 19.16
C LEU A 45 -14.56 8.36 19.77
N ASP A 46 -14.65 7.97 21.04
CA ASP A 46 -15.92 7.79 21.74
C ASP A 46 -16.64 9.11 22.05
N ARG A 47 -15.98 10.24 21.77
CA ARG A 47 -16.49 11.59 22.00
C ARG A 47 -17.23 12.12 20.76
N GLU A 48 -17.93 13.24 20.93
CA GLU A 48 -18.51 13.97 19.82
C GLU A 48 -17.42 14.48 18.85
N CYS A 49 -17.77 14.59 17.56
CA CYS A 49 -16.84 15.07 16.54
C CYS A 49 -16.38 16.51 16.86
N PRO A 50 -15.07 16.75 16.99
CA PRO A 50 -14.51 18.07 17.26
C PRO A 50 -14.42 18.91 15.98
N ASP A 51 -14.28 20.24 16.12
CA ASP A 51 -14.11 21.17 14.99
C ASP A 51 -12.82 20.94 14.18
N THR A 52 -11.85 20.22 14.74
CA THR A 52 -10.58 19.86 14.09
C THR A 52 -10.66 18.58 13.25
N ALA A 53 -11.86 18.00 13.10
CA ALA A 53 -12.09 16.78 12.33
C ALA A 53 -13.28 16.93 11.39
N HIS A 54 -13.15 16.43 10.17
CA HIS A 54 -14.28 16.37 9.25
C HIS A 54 -15.33 15.35 9.74
N PRO A 55 -16.62 15.71 9.90
CA PRO A 55 -17.63 14.83 10.51
C PRO A 55 -17.80 13.48 9.83
N SER A 56 -17.67 13.43 8.50
CA SER A 56 -17.72 12.18 7.73
C SER A 56 -16.52 11.27 8.02
N LEU A 57 -15.30 11.82 8.14
CA LEU A 57 -14.11 11.04 8.46
C LEU A 57 -14.15 10.59 9.93
N TRP A 58 -14.67 11.42 10.83
CA TRP A 58 -14.88 11.04 12.23
C TRP A 58 -15.81 9.83 12.35
N ARG A 59 -16.97 9.85 11.65
CA ARG A 59 -17.88 8.70 11.56
C ARG A 59 -17.15 7.45 11.08
N GLN A 60 -16.40 7.55 9.98
CA GLN A 60 -15.65 6.41 9.44
C GLN A 60 -14.62 5.90 10.45
N SER A 61 -13.91 6.81 11.13
CA SER A 61 -12.90 6.45 12.12
C SER A 61 -13.51 5.74 13.33
N GLN A 62 -14.70 6.15 13.79
CA GLN A 62 -15.44 5.45 14.84
C GLN A 62 -15.81 4.02 14.43
N LEU A 63 -16.17 3.81 13.16
CA LEU A 63 -16.49 2.49 12.62
C LEU A 63 -15.23 1.61 12.49
N CYS A 64 -14.15 2.15 11.92
CA CYS A 64 -12.86 1.46 11.80
C CYS A 64 -12.25 1.14 13.17
N ASN A 65 -12.53 1.93 14.22
CA ASN A 65 -11.99 1.69 15.55
C ASN A 65 -12.64 0.51 16.30
N LYS A 66 -13.70 -0.11 15.75
CA LYS A 66 -14.35 -1.29 16.34
C LYS A 66 -13.44 -2.51 16.25
N GLN A 67 -12.63 -2.72 17.29
CA GLN A 67 -11.66 -3.82 17.37
C GLN A 67 -12.20 -5.08 18.03
N GLY A 68 -11.65 -6.21 17.64
CA GLY A 68 -11.88 -7.50 18.28
C GLY A 68 -12.14 -8.64 17.30
N LEU A 69 -12.56 -9.77 17.86
CA LEU A 69 -13.02 -10.96 17.16
C LEU A 69 -14.53 -10.85 16.91
N PHE A 70 -14.93 -11.03 15.65
CA PHE A 70 -16.31 -10.99 15.19
C PHE A 70 -16.65 -12.26 14.40
N GLU A 71 -17.83 -12.83 14.62
CA GLU A 71 -18.42 -13.87 13.79
C GLU A 71 -19.11 -13.25 12.58
N VAL A 72 -18.65 -13.58 11.37
CA VAL A 72 -19.26 -13.11 10.10
C VAL A 72 -20.48 -13.97 9.76
N THR A 73 -20.27 -15.28 9.82
CA THR A 73 -21.28 -16.34 9.70
C THR A 73 -20.71 -17.60 10.37
N GLU A 74 -21.50 -18.66 10.49
CA GLU A 74 -21.08 -19.90 11.14
C GLU A 74 -19.73 -20.41 10.59
N GLY A 75 -18.74 -20.50 11.47
CA GLY A 75 -17.40 -20.98 11.15
C GLY A 75 -16.52 -19.99 10.37
N ILE A 76 -16.92 -18.73 10.18
CA ILE A 76 -16.07 -17.66 9.63
C ILE A 76 -16.00 -16.51 10.63
N TYR A 77 -14.79 -16.19 11.05
CA TYR A 77 -14.51 -15.11 12.01
C TYR A 77 -13.54 -14.10 11.41
N GLN A 78 -13.66 -12.84 11.82
CA GLN A 78 -12.68 -11.80 11.51
C GLN A 78 -12.16 -11.20 12.80
N VAL A 79 -10.83 -11.07 12.87
CA VAL A 79 -10.19 -10.18 13.84
C VAL A 79 -9.94 -8.85 13.14
N ARG A 80 -10.51 -7.79 13.69
CA ARG A 80 -10.50 -6.45 13.08
C ARG A 80 -9.83 -5.43 13.97
N ASN A 81 -9.23 -4.42 13.36
CA ASN A 81 -8.56 -3.29 14.02
C ASN A 81 -7.51 -3.72 15.08
N LEU A 82 -6.82 -4.84 14.80
CA LEU A 82 -5.52 -5.16 15.41
C LEU A 82 -4.37 -4.85 14.46
N ASP A 83 -4.67 -4.30 13.28
CA ASP A 83 -3.74 -3.74 12.29
C ASP A 83 -4.58 -2.89 11.30
N LEU A 84 -3.99 -2.45 10.18
CA LEU A 84 -4.71 -1.75 9.11
C LEU A 84 -5.79 -2.64 8.46
N SER A 85 -5.44 -3.91 8.21
CA SER A 85 -6.29 -4.94 7.61
C SER A 85 -6.97 -5.82 8.66
N ASN A 86 -7.92 -6.62 8.21
CA ASN A 86 -8.55 -7.67 8.97
C ASN A 86 -7.83 -9.00 8.72
N MET A 87 -7.78 -9.86 9.74
CA MET A 87 -7.41 -11.26 9.57
C MET A 87 -8.66 -12.12 9.64
N THR A 88 -8.94 -12.92 8.60
CA THR A 88 -10.12 -13.81 8.58
C THR A 88 -9.71 -15.24 8.91
N LEU A 89 -10.55 -15.94 9.67
CA LEU A 89 -10.35 -17.31 10.14
C LEU A 89 -11.55 -18.16 9.72
N VAL A 90 -11.30 -19.20 8.94
CA VAL A 90 -12.34 -20.12 8.44
C VAL A 90 -12.13 -21.50 9.07
N GLU A 91 -13.04 -21.91 9.94
CA GLU A 91 -13.01 -23.19 10.63
C GLU A 91 -13.18 -24.35 9.63
N GLY A 92 -12.19 -25.23 9.56
CA GLY A 92 -12.26 -26.49 8.81
C GLY A 92 -12.60 -27.68 9.69
N ASP A 93 -12.42 -28.88 9.13
CA ASP A 93 -12.68 -30.16 9.80
C ASP A 93 -11.71 -30.40 10.97
N THR A 94 -10.43 -30.06 10.80
CA THR A 94 -9.36 -30.36 11.76
C THR A 94 -8.70 -29.12 12.35
N GLY A 95 -8.82 -27.96 11.71
CA GLY A 95 -8.16 -26.74 12.14
C GLY A 95 -8.87 -25.47 11.65
N VAL A 96 -8.06 -24.50 11.19
CA VAL A 96 -8.50 -23.20 10.71
C VAL A 96 -7.65 -22.73 9.54
N ILE A 97 -8.30 -22.21 8.51
CA ILE A 97 -7.65 -21.52 7.39
C ILE A 97 -7.56 -20.04 7.75
N VAL A 98 -6.38 -19.45 7.59
CA VAL A 98 -6.16 -18.01 7.78
C VAL A 98 -6.20 -17.31 6.42
N ILE A 99 -6.85 -16.16 6.34
CA ILE A 99 -6.84 -15.27 5.19
C ILE A 99 -6.27 -13.93 5.65
N ASP A 100 -5.29 -13.42 4.92
CA ASP A 100 -4.64 -12.11 5.10
C ASP A 100 -4.13 -11.88 6.54
N PRO A 101 -2.93 -12.38 6.89
CA PRO A 101 -2.42 -12.36 8.25
C PRO A 101 -1.79 -11.00 8.60
N LEU A 102 -2.46 -9.88 8.34
CA LEU A 102 -2.06 -8.53 8.78
C LEU A 102 -0.67 -8.07 8.25
N ILE A 103 -0.18 -6.90 8.72
CA ILE A 103 1.14 -6.35 8.34
C ILE A 103 2.26 -7.03 9.13
N SER A 104 2.07 -7.22 10.44
CA SER A 104 3.16 -7.63 11.35
C SER A 104 2.92 -8.99 11.97
N ALA A 105 3.98 -9.79 12.09
CA ALA A 105 3.92 -11.14 12.66
C ALA A 105 3.38 -11.14 14.10
N GLU A 106 3.74 -10.13 14.89
CA GLU A 106 3.26 -9.95 16.26
C GLU A 106 1.73 -9.75 16.31
N ASN A 107 1.20 -8.97 15.36
CA ASN A 107 -0.22 -8.66 15.30
C ASN A 107 -1.02 -9.88 14.85
N ALA A 108 -0.52 -10.60 13.84
CA ALA A 108 -1.15 -11.83 13.37
C ALA A 108 -1.17 -12.92 14.44
N ALA A 109 -0.07 -13.07 15.20
CA ALA A 109 -0.01 -13.98 16.33
C ALA A 109 -1.00 -13.60 17.44
N ALA A 110 -1.09 -12.32 17.79
CA ALA A 110 -2.06 -11.82 18.78
C ALA A 110 -3.51 -12.03 18.33
N ALA A 111 -3.80 -11.77 17.05
CA ALA A 111 -5.12 -12.00 16.46
C ALA A 111 -5.50 -13.50 16.48
N LEU A 112 -4.57 -14.39 16.14
CA LEU A 112 -4.81 -15.83 16.16
C LEU A 112 -4.99 -16.35 17.60
N ALA A 113 -4.24 -15.79 18.55
CA ALA A 113 -4.40 -16.10 19.97
C ALA A 113 -5.76 -15.65 20.50
N LEU A 114 -6.24 -14.45 20.13
CA LEU A 114 -7.57 -13.97 20.48
C LEU A 114 -8.66 -14.91 19.94
N TYR A 115 -8.55 -15.35 18.68
CA TYR A 115 -9.44 -16.36 18.14
C TYR A 115 -9.41 -17.67 18.94
N ARG A 116 -8.21 -18.23 19.21
CA ARG A 116 -8.06 -19.50 19.92
C ARG A 116 -8.60 -19.47 21.35
N ALA A 117 -8.48 -18.33 22.03
CA ALA A 117 -9.05 -18.13 23.37
C ALA A 117 -10.57 -18.34 23.41
N HIS A 118 -11.27 -18.12 22.30
CA HIS A 118 -12.73 -18.23 22.22
C HIS A 118 -13.23 -19.41 21.39
N ARG A 119 -12.42 -19.93 20.45
CA ARG A 119 -12.80 -20.95 19.47
C ARG A 119 -12.01 -22.26 19.59
N GLY A 120 -11.09 -22.32 20.56
CA GLY A 120 -10.24 -23.48 20.85
C GLY A 120 -8.91 -23.47 20.08
N GLU A 121 -7.97 -24.30 20.53
CA GLU A 121 -6.61 -24.45 19.99
C GLU A 121 -6.58 -25.19 18.64
N ARG A 122 -7.27 -24.63 17.64
CA ARG A 122 -7.27 -25.13 16.27
C ARG A 122 -5.92 -24.82 15.59
N PRO A 123 -5.21 -25.83 15.04
CA PRO A 123 -4.00 -25.60 14.26
C PRO A 123 -4.33 -24.87 12.96
N VAL A 124 -3.38 -24.09 12.44
CA VAL A 124 -3.54 -23.48 11.11
C VAL A 124 -3.37 -24.58 10.07
N THR A 125 -4.34 -24.75 9.19
CA THR A 125 -4.38 -25.84 8.17
C THR A 125 -4.28 -25.32 6.74
N GLY A 126 -4.33 -24.00 6.56
CA GLY A 126 -4.07 -23.31 5.29
C GLY A 126 -3.90 -21.81 5.50
N LEU A 127 -3.27 -21.16 4.52
CA LEU A 127 -3.10 -19.71 4.46
C LEU A 127 -3.51 -19.23 3.07
N ILE A 128 -4.27 -18.16 2.99
CA ILE A 128 -4.68 -17.51 1.73
C ILE A 128 -4.24 -16.06 1.78
N TYR A 129 -3.56 -15.60 0.74
CA TYR A 129 -3.35 -14.18 0.47
C TYR A 129 -4.35 -13.76 -0.60
N THR A 130 -5.21 -12.79 -0.30
CA THR A 130 -6.16 -12.26 -1.29
C THR A 130 -5.44 -11.56 -2.43
N HIS A 131 -4.35 -10.84 -2.13
CA HIS A 131 -3.58 -10.06 -3.09
C HIS A 131 -2.20 -9.65 -2.57
N SER A 132 -1.42 -8.97 -3.42
CA SER A 132 0.02 -8.74 -3.24
C SER A 132 0.45 -7.53 -2.40
N HIS A 133 -0.35 -7.03 -1.46
CA HIS A 133 0.05 -5.91 -0.58
C HIS A 133 0.49 -6.36 0.82
N GLY A 134 1.41 -5.60 1.42
CA GLY A 134 2.12 -5.98 2.65
C GLY A 134 1.23 -6.20 3.87
N ASP A 135 0.08 -5.54 3.93
CA ASP A 135 -0.94 -5.72 4.98
C ASP A 135 -1.75 -7.00 4.85
N HIS A 136 -1.55 -7.77 3.80
CA HIS A 136 -2.27 -9.03 3.54
C HIS A 136 -1.35 -10.24 3.49
N PHE A 137 -0.05 -10.07 3.68
CA PHE A 137 0.91 -11.18 3.79
C PHE A 137 1.93 -10.99 4.92
N GLY A 138 2.12 -9.76 5.39
CA GLY A 138 3.24 -9.36 6.22
C GLY A 138 3.33 -10.12 7.56
N GLY A 139 2.21 -10.44 8.19
CA GLY A 139 2.23 -11.22 9.43
C GLY A 139 2.18 -12.73 9.25
N SER A 140 2.47 -13.24 8.05
CA SER A 140 2.42 -14.69 7.74
C SER A 140 3.21 -15.58 8.71
N ARG A 141 4.36 -15.14 9.22
CA ARG A 141 5.12 -15.88 10.25
C ARG A 141 4.52 -15.86 11.65
N GLY A 142 3.60 -14.94 11.92
CA GLY A 142 2.80 -14.94 13.15
C GLY A 142 1.81 -16.10 13.22
N VAL A 143 1.37 -16.61 12.07
CA VAL A 143 0.41 -17.73 11.97
C VAL A 143 1.07 -19.04 11.50
N LEU A 144 2.16 -18.96 10.73
CA LEU A 144 2.98 -20.09 10.28
C LEU A 144 4.44 -19.93 10.75
N PRO A 145 4.70 -20.06 12.07
CA PRO A 145 6.06 -19.93 12.62
C PRO A 145 7.00 -21.01 12.06
N HIS A 146 8.31 -20.78 12.19
CA HIS A 146 9.30 -21.78 11.77
C HIS A 146 9.07 -23.14 12.46
N GLY A 147 9.15 -24.22 11.68
CA GLY A 147 8.88 -25.57 12.17
C GLY A 147 7.39 -25.95 12.20
N HIS A 148 6.48 -25.03 11.86
CA HIS A 148 5.09 -25.40 11.58
C HIS A 148 5.03 -26.44 10.44
N ALA A 149 4.14 -27.42 10.56
CA ALA A 149 3.96 -28.41 9.51
C ALA A 149 3.56 -27.73 8.18
N PRO A 150 4.04 -28.19 7.01
CA PRO A 150 3.63 -27.61 5.74
C PRO A 150 2.12 -27.64 5.56
N VAL A 151 1.56 -26.51 5.13
CA VAL A 151 0.14 -26.34 4.80
C VAL A 151 0.04 -25.67 3.42
N PRO A 152 -1.09 -25.79 2.71
CA PRO A 152 -1.33 -25.02 1.51
C PRO A 152 -1.26 -23.51 1.79
N VAL A 153 -0.40 -22.81 1.05
CA VAL A 153 -0.38 -21.34 0.98
C VAL A 153 -0.87 -20.95 -0.40
N ILE A 154 -2.04 -20.31 -0.47
CA ILE A 154 -2.77 -20.04 -1.70
C ILE A 154 -2.69 -18.54 -2.02
N ALA A 155 -2.38 -18.20 -3.26
CA ALA A 155 -2.34 -16.82 -3.72
C ALA A 155 -2.81 -16.70 -5.19
N PRO A 156 -3.23 -15.50 -5.65
CA PRO A 156 -3.45 -15.27 -7.07
C PRO A 156 -2.15 -15.40 -7.86
N ALA A 157 -2.24 -15.88 -9.10
CA ALA A 157 -1.10 -15.97 -10.00
C ALA A 157 -0.41 -14.59 -10.15
N GLY A 158 0.92 -14.59 -10.12
CA GLY A 158 1.74 -13.36 -10.15
C GLY A 158 1.95 -12.70 -8.77
N PHE A 159 1.37 -13.24 -7.69
CA PHE A 159 1.48 -12.66 -6.34
C PHE A 159 2.93 -12.36 -5.94
N LEU A 160 3.83 -13.35 -6.05
CA LEU A 160 5.20 -13.21 -5.54
C LEU A 160 5.99 -12.15 -6.32
N GLU A 161 5.76 -12.08 -7.63
CA GLU A 161 6.39 -11.09 -8.50
C GLU A 161 5.97 -9.67 -8.09
N HIS A 162 4.68 -9.44 -7.90
CA HIS A 162 4.16 -8.11 -7.60
C HIS A 162 4.39 -7.67 -6.14
N ALA A 163 4.26 -8.58 -5.17
CA ALA A 163 4.53 -8.30 -3.76
C ALA A 163 5.96 -7.83 -3.54
N VAL A 164 6.86 -8.30 -4.38
CA VAL A 164 8.27 -7.91 -4.39
C VAL A 164 8.50 -6.64 -5.20
N ALA A 165 8.07 -6.61 -6.46
CA ALA A 165 8.44 -5.54 -7.41
C ALA A 165 7.97 -4.17 -6.91
N GLU A 166 6.79 -4.10 -6.30
CA GLU A 166 6.25 -2.86 -5.73
C GLU A 166 7.14 -2.32 -4.60
N ASN A 167 7.68 -3.20 -3.76
CA ASN A 167 8.42 -2.82 -2.55
C ASN A 167 9.93 -2.67 -2.75
N VAL A 168 10.49 -3.16 -3.87
CA VAL A 168 11.95 -3.15 -4.09
C VAL A 168 12.40 -2.00 -4.99
N TYR A 169 11.81 -1.82 -6.17
CA TYR A 169 12.36 -0.89 -7.17
C TYR A 169 12.25 0.57 -6.78
N ALA A 170 11.13 0.97 -6.18
CA ALA A 170 10.90 2.31 -5.65
C ALA A 170 10.67 2.31 -4.12
N GLY A 171 11.11 1.23 -3.45
CA GLY A 171 10.82 0.94 -2.06
C GLY A 171 11.16 2.08 -1.10
N GLY A 172 12.37 2.64 -1.20
CA GLY A 172 12.80 3.75 -0.35
C GLY A 172 11.88 4.97 -0.46
N ALA A 173 11.55 5.37 -1.69
CA ALA A 173 10.67 6.52 -1.95
C ALA A 173 9.22 6.27 -1.49
N MET A 174 8.68 5.08 -1.78
CA MET A 174 7.32 4.70 -1.39
C MET A 174 7.19 4.60 0.14
N THR A 175 8.18 4.02 0.81
CA THR A 175 8.20 3.86 2.27
C THR A 175 8.23 5.21 2.96
N ARG A 176 9.13 6.11 2.53
CA ARG A 176 9.22 7.48 3.07
C ARG A 176 7.92 8.25 2.88
N ARG A 177 7.26 8.14 1.72
CA ARG A 177 5.95 8.76 1.47
C ARG A 177 4.80 8.09 2.21
N ALA A 178 4.91 6.80 2.54
CA ALA A 178 3.92 6.09 3.35
C ALA A 178 3.86 6.61 4.79
N VAL A 179 4.98 7.11 5.34
CA VAL A 179 5.01 7.81 6.64
C VAL A 179 4.02 8.97 6.66
N TYR A 180 3.99 9.77 5.58
CA TYR A 180 3.02 10.85 5.40
C TYR A 180 1.58 10.32 5.26
N MET A 181 1.39 9.29 4.44
CA MET A 181 0.07 8.74 4.11
C MET A 181 -0.66 8.18 5.33
N TYR A 182 0.03 7.39 6.15
CA TYR A 182 -0.58 6.70 7.29
C TYR A 182 -0.50 7.49 8.58
N GLY A 183 0.38 8.50 8.65
CA GLY A 183 0.52 9.37 9.82
C GLY A 183 0.84 8.59 11.10
N ALA A 184 1.57 7.49 10.98
CA ALA A 184 1.83 6.58 12.11
C ALA A 184 2.63 7.28 13.23
N GLU A 185 3.40 8.31 12.90
CA GLU A 185 4.21 9.14 13.81
C GLU A 185 3.50 10.41 14.32
N LEU A 186 2.30 10.72 13.82
CA LEU A 186 1.47 11.78 14.40
C LEU A 186 0.86 11.31 15.72
N ASP A 187 0.72 12.26 16.65
CA ASP A 187 -0.07 12.07 17.87
C ASP A 187 -1.48 11.57 17.53
N LYS A 188 -1.95 10.58 18.30
CA LYS A 188 -3.30 10.05 18.15
C LYS A 188 -4.26 10.99 18.87
N GLY A 189 -5.11 11.68 18.11
CA GLY A 189 -6.06 12.62 18.69
C GLY A 189 -6.79 13.51 17.69
N PRO A 190 -7.78 14.30 18.16
CA PRO A 190 -8.61 15.20 17.36
C PRO A 190 -7.89 16.14 16.39
N ALA A 191 -6.71 16.65 16.77
CA ALA A 191 -5.93 17.58 15.96
C ALA A 191 -4.79 16.88 15.20
N GLY A 192 -4.51 15.61 15.52
CA GLY A 192 -3.46 14.78 14.93
C GLY A 192 -4.06 13.69 14.04
N GLN A 193 -3.50 12.48 14.11
CA GLN A 193 -3.97 11.35 13.33
C GLN A 193 -5.23 10.74 13.95
N ILE A 194 -6.23 10.54 13.10
CA ILE A 194 -7.54 10.01 13.49
C ILE A 194 -7.75 8.62 12.90
N SER A 195 -7.52 8.45 11.59
CA SER A 195 -7.46 7.16 10.91
C SER A 195 -6.80 7.32 9.53
N ALA A 196 -6.64 6.21 8.80
CA ALA A 196 -6.33 6.19 7.38
C ALA A 196 -7.59 6.00 6.51
N GLY A 197 -8.80 6.01 7.08
CA GLY A 197 -10.07 5.84 6.37
C GLY A 197 -10.39 4.40 5.93
N LEU A 198 -9.38 3.61 5.52
CA LEU A 198 -9.46 2.17 5.25
C LEU A 198 -9.36 1.32 6.53
N GLY A 199 -8.62 1.85 7.51
CA GLY A 199 -8.39 1.31 8.84
C GLY A 199 -7.74 2.40 9.70
N MET A 200 -7.26 2.07 10.90
CA MET A 200 -6.74 3.09 11.82
C MET A 200 -5.36 3.60 11.39
N THR A 201 -4.34 2.75 11.32
CA THR A 201 -2.99 3.06 10.81
C THR A 201 -2.26 1.75 10.53
N THR A 202 -0.98 1.79 10.14
CA THR A 202 -0.15 0.59 9.95
C THR A 202 0.54 0.19 11.25
N SER A 203 0.61 -1.10 11.57
CA SER A 203 1.46 -1.59 12.65
C SER A 203 2.95 -1.37 12.36
N LYS A 204 3.79 -1.39 13.42
CA LYS A 204 5.24 -1.09 13.36
C LYS A 204 6.11 -2.31 13.68
N GLY A 205 5.63 -3.51 13.38
CA GLY A 205 6.25 -4.78 13.77
C GLY A 205 7.08 -5.40 12.64
N THR A 206 7.30 -6.70 12.73
CA THR A 206 8.09 -7.43 11.73
C THR A 206 7.22 -7.89 10.56
N ILE A 207 7.52 -7.37 9.37
CA ILE A 207 6.96 -7.83 8.10
C ILE A 207 7.71 -9.09 7.65
N THR A 208 6.97 -10.12 7.24
CA THR A 208 7.44 -11.45 6.84
C THR A 208 6.68 -11.94 5.61
N LEU A 209 7.18 -13.00 4.97
CA LEU A 209 6.51 -13.60 3.81
C LEU A 209 6.76 -15.10 3.76
N VAL A 210 5.69 -15.90 3.79
CA VAL A 210 5.73 -17.32 3.44
C VAL A 210 5.32 -17.46 1.97
N PRO A 211 6.19 -17.98 1.07
CA PRO A 211 5.87 -18.11 -0.34
C PRO A 211 4.62 -18.98 -0.60
N PRO A 212 3.78 -18.63 -1.59
CA PRO A 212 2.68 -19.48 -2.01
C PRO A 212 3.16 -20.86 -2.50
N THR A 213 2.36 -21.87 -2.24
CA THR A 213 2.55 -23.25 -2.73
C THR A 213 1.50 -23.65 -3.77
N LEU A 214 0.46 -22.83 -3.94
CA LEU A 214 -0.63 -23.05 -4.87
C LEU A 214 -1.09 -21.71 -5.46
N ASP A 215 -1.08 -21.62 -6.78
CA ASP A 215 -1.56 -20.44 -7.51
C ASP A 215 -3.01 -20.63 -7.98
N ILE A 216 -3.81 -19.60 -7.81
CA ILE A 216 -5.10 -19.46 -8.49
C ILE A 216 -4.88 -18.74 -9.81
N THR A 217 -5.25 -19.38 -10.91
CA THR A 217 -4.84 -18.97 -12.27
C THR A 217 -6.01 -18.52 -13.15
N HIS A 218 -7.24 -18.83 -12.78
CA HIS A 218 -8.42 -18.52 -13.57
C HIS A 218 -9.69 -18.41 -12.70
N THR A 219 -10.64 -17.59 -13.14
CA THR A 219 -11.97 -17.50 -12.53
C THR A 219 -12.72 -18.83 -12.67
N GLY A 220 -13.32 -19.29 -11.58
CA GLY A 220 -14.01 -20.58 -11.49
C GLY A 220 -13.13 -21.73 -11.01
N GLN A 221 -11.83 -21.51 -10.78
CA GLN A 221 -10.99 -22.49 -10.09
C GLN A 221 -11.59 -22.80 -8.72
N GLU A 222 -11.67 -24.08 -8.36
CA GLU A 222 -12.16 -24.53 -7.06
C GLU A 222 -11.03 -25.25 -6.31
N GLU A 223 -10.86 -24.94 -5.03
CA GLU A 223 -9.94 -25.65 -4.15
C GLU A 223 -10.67 -26.11 -2.89
N THR A 224 -10.15 -27.16 -2.25
CA THR A 224 -10.64 -27.61 -0.95
C THR A 224 -9.48 -27.74 0.03
N VAL A 225 -9.58 -27.00 1.14
CA VAL A 225 -8.57 -27.02 2.21
C VAL A 225 -9.29 -27.38 3.50
N ASP A 226 -8.82 -28.42 4.21
CA ASP A 226 -9.39 -28.84 5.50
C ASP A 226 -10.92 -28.98 5.49
N GLY A 227 -11.47 -29.57 4.42
CA GLY A 227 -12.92 -29.76 4.22
C GLY A 227 -13.69 -28.52 3.74
N VAL A 228 -13.05 -27.35 3.65
CA VAL A 228 -13.66 -26.10 3.19
C VAL A 228 -13.49 -25.96 1.68
N ARG A 229 -14.59 -25.99 0.95
CA ARG A 229 -14.63 -25.70 -0.49
C ARG A 229 -14.63 -24.20 -0.76
N ILE A 230 -13.83 -23.77 -1.73
CA ILE A 230 -13.63 -22.36 -2.10
C ILE A 230 -13.67 -22.22 -3.62
N VAL A 231 -14.44 -21.25 -4.12
CA VAL A 231 -14.54 -20.94 -5.57
C VAL A 231 -13.98 -19.55 -5.82
N PHE A 232 -12.97 -19.44 -6.67
CA PHE A 232 -12.22 -18.20 -6.87
C PHE A 232 -12.66 -17.41 -8.11
N GLN A 233 -12.47 -16.10 -8.07
CA GLN A 233 -12.57 -15.19 -9.20
C GLN A 233 -11.28 -14.38 -9.26
N MET A 234 -10.55 -14.49 -10.38
CA MET A 234 -9.36 -13.67 -10.61
C MET A 234 -9.77 -12.24 -10.95
N THR A 235 -9.14 -11.26 -10.31
CA THR A 235 -9.41 -9.83 -10.50
C THR A 235 -8.11 -9.01 -10.62
N PRO A 236 -7.18 -9.36 -11.52
CA PRO A 236 -5.93 -8.62 -11.67
C PRO A 236 -6.15 -7.16 -12.09
N ASP A 237 -5.18 -6.30 -11.76
CA ASP A 237 -5.14 -4.86 -12.08
C ASP A 237 -6.29 -4.02 -11.47
N THR A 238 -6.92 -4.52 -10.41
CA THR A 238 -7.96 -3.82 -9.66
C THR A 238 -7.37 -3.03 -8.50
N GLU A 239 -7.53 -3.48 -7.25
CA GLU A 239 -6.82 -2.90 -6.12
C GLU A 239 -5.34 -3.28 -6.21
N ALA A 240 -5.02 -4.53 -6.51
CA ALA A 240 -3.65 -4.97 -6.77
C ALA A 240 -3.46 -5.52 -8.19
N PRO A 241 -2.22 -5.55 -8.72
CA PRO A 241 -1.93 -6.22 -9.99
C PRO A 241 -2.25 -7.72 -9.94
N SER A 242 -2.11 -8.36 -8.78
CA SER A 242 -2.48 -9.76 -8.54
C SER A 242 -3.44 -9.84 -7.36
N GLU A 243 -4.71 -10.10 -7.65
CA GLU A 243 -5.82 -10.12 -6.68
C GLU A 243 -6.90 -11.12 -7.09
N MET A 244 -7.62 -11.65 -6.10
CA MET A 244 -8.75 -12.55 -6.32
C MET A 244 -9.85 -12.39 -5.26
N ASN A 245 -11.11 -12.43 -5.70
CA ASN A 245 -12.26 -12.65 -4.82
C ASN A 245 -12.50 -14.17 -4.66
N PHE A 246 -13.25 -14.57 -3.64
CA PHE A 246 -13.66 -15.98 -3.52
C PHE A 246 -14.91 -16.21 -2.68
N TYR A 247 -15.62 -17.27 -3.03
CA TYR A 247 -16.91 -17.65 -2.46
C TYR A 247 -16.80 -18.99 -1.73
N PHE A 248 -17.38 -19.06 -0.53
CA PHE A 248 -17.53 -20.25 0.29
C PHE A 248 -18.95 -20.80 0.13
N PRO A 249 -19.20 -21.72 -0.82
CA PRO A 249 -20.54 -22.17 -1.16
C PRO A 249 -21.30 -22.82 0.00
N ASP A 250 -20.61 -23.58 0.84
CA ASP A 250 -21.25 -24.33 1.93
C ASP A 250 -21.61 -23.41 3.11
N ARG A 251 -21.06 -22.19 3.13
CA ARG A 251 -21.34 -21.14 4.13
C ARG A 251 -22.06 -19.92 3.55
N ARG A 252 -22.30 -19.92 2.23
CA ARG A 252 -22.92 -18.84 1.47
C ARG A 252 -22.27 -17.47 1.75
N ALA A 253 -20.94 -17.46 1.87
CA ALA A 253 -20.17 -16.26 2.21
C ALA A 253 -19.23 -15.86 1.07
N LEU A 254 -19.18 -14.57 0.74
CA LEU A 254 -18.36 -14.01 -0.34
C LEU A 254 -17.26 -13.12 0.24
N CYS A 255 -16.00 -13.46 0.01
CA CYS A 255 -14.86 -12.59 0.24
C CYS A 255 -14.63 -11.72 -1.00
N MET A 256 -14.72 -10.41 -0.83
CA MET A 256 -14.49 -9.40 -1.87
C MET A 256 -13.06 -8.84 -1.84
N ALA A 257 -12.12 -9.54 -1.21
CA ALA A 257 -10.72 -9.09 -1.06
C ALA A 257 -10.66 -7.62 -0.65
N GLU A 258 -10.04 -6.77 -1.48
CA GLU A 258 -10.05 -5.32 -1.32
C GLU A 258 -10.78 -4.61 -2.49
N ASN A 259 -11.40 -5.37 -3.39
CA ASN A 259 -12.20 -4.88 -4.51
C ASN A 259 -13.46 -4.11 -4.08
N ALA A 260 -14.09 -4.49 -2.97
CA ALA A 260 -15.28 -3.82 -2.45
C ALA A 260 -15.20 -3.69 -0.93
N THR A 261 -14.95 -2.46 -0.49
CA THR A 261 -14.89 -2.10 0.94
C THR A 261 -15.84 -0.94 1.22
N HIS A 262 -15.97 -0.52 2.49
CA HIS A 262 -16.82 0.59 2.90
C HIS A 262 -16.15 1.98 2.70
N ASN A 263 -15.41 2.16 1.60
CA ASN A 263 -14.94 3.47 1.13
C ASN A 263 -14.69 3.48 -0.40
N MET A 264 -14.45 4.67 -0.96
CA MET A 264 -13.78 4.81 -2.25
C MET A 264 -12.30 4.54 -2.08
N HIS A 265 -11.77 3.59 -2.85
CA HIS A 265 -10.37 3.18 -2.80
C HIS A 265 -9.43 4.07 -3.64
N ASN A 266 -8.13 3.83 -3.55
CA ASN A 266 -7.10 4.47 -4.36
C ASN A 266 -6.97 3.81 -5.74
N ILE A 267 -6.98 4.64 -6.78
CA ILE A 267 -6.56 4.25 -8.14
C ILE A 267 -5.09 4.59 -8.36
N LEU A 268 -4.61 5.63 -7.67
CA LEU A 268 -3.21 5.89 -7.44
C LEU A 268 -3.05 6.26 -5.97
N THR A 269 -2.36 5.42 -5.22
CA THR A 269 -2.05 5.71 -3.83
C THR A 269 -1.05 6.87 -3.74
N LEU A 270 -1.23 7.76 -2.77
CA LEU A 270 -0.38 8.95 -2.62
C LEU A 270 1.03 8.61 -2.15
N ARG A 271 1.27 7.43 -1.56
CA ARG A 271 2.64 6.93 -1.31
C ARG A 271 3.43 6.67 -2.60
N GLY A 272 2.75 6.53 -3.72
CA GLY A 272 3.32 6.21 -5.04
C GLY A 272 3.06 4.76 -5.41
N ALA A 273 2.62 4.53 -6.64
CA ALA A 273 2.41 3.22 -7.28
C ALA A 273 2.19 3.44 -8.78
N VAL A 274 2.02 2.35 -9.53
CA VAL A 274 1.45 2.41 -10.88
C VAL A 274 -0.05 2.72 -10.78
N VAL A 275 -0.60 3.43 -11.78
CA VAL A 275 -2.03 3.75 -11.83
C VAL A 275 -2.86 2.50 -12.16
N ARG A 276 -3.79 2.15 -11.27
CA ARG A 276 -4.74 1.03 -11.39
C ARG A 276 -5.83 1.31 -12.43
N ASP A 277 -6.56 0.28 -12.84
CA ASP A 277 -7.59 0.39 -13.89
C ASP A 277 -9.01 0.36 -13.30
N THR A 278 -9.64 1.52 -13.23
CA THR A 278 -11.04 1.62 -12.77
C THR A 278 -12.05 0.93 -13.67
N ARG A 279 -11.75 0.79 -14.97
CA ARG A 279 -12.67 0.15 -15.90
C ARG A 279 -12.67 -1.36 -15.71
N ILE A 280 -11.49 -1.96 -15.51
CA ILE A 280 -11.41 -3.40 -15.21
C ILE A 280 -11.98 -3.70 -13.82
N TRP A 281 -11.78 -2.80 -12.85
CA TRP A 281 -12.35 -2.93 -11.52
C TRP A 281 -13.88 -2.95 -11.55
N ALA A 282 -14.50 -2.03 -12.28
CA ALA A 282 -15.95 -2.05 -12.49
C ALA A 282 -16.41 -3.35 -13.19
N HIS A 283 -15.65 -3.87 -14.14
CA HIS A 283 -15.96 -5.13 -14.81
C HIS A 283 -15.99 -6.31 -13.82
N TYR A 284 -14.95 -6.47 -12.98
CA TYR A 284 -14.87 -7.58 -12.03
C TYR A 284 -15.91 -7.50 -10.91
N LEU A 285 -16.29 -6.30 -10.45
CA LEU A 285 -17.41 -6.14 -9.52
C LEU A 285 -18.73 -6.59 -10.15
N ASN A 286 -18.95 -6.28 -11.43
CA ASN A 286 -20.12 -6.72 -12.15
C ASN A 286 -20.14 -8.25 -12.36
N GLU A 287 -18.97 -8.84 -12.65
CA GLU A 287 -18.81 -10.28 -12.76
C GLU A 287 -19.06 -10.97 -11.40
N ALA A 288 -18.56 -10.43 -10.29
CA ALA A 288 -18.79 -10.97 -8.94
C ALA A 288 -20.29 -11.00 -8.59
N ILE A 289 -21.03 -9.94 -8.94
CA ILE A 289 -22.50 -9.91 -8.77
C ILE A 289 -23.14 -11.07 -9.55
N ALA A 290 -22.77 -11.26 -10.81
CA ALA A 290 -23.34 -12.29 -11.67
C ALA A 290 -22.99 -13.72 -11.20
N LEU A 291 -21.77 -13.92 -10.70
CA LEU A 291 -21.30 -15.23 -10.26
C LEU A 291 -21.86 -15.63 -8.88
N PHE A 292 -21.93 -14.68 -7.93
CA PHE A 292 -22.03 -15.03 -6.51
C PHE A 292 -23.22 -14.43 -5.79
N ALA A 293 -23.74 -13.25 -6.18
CA ALA A 293 -24.68 -12.50 -5.34
C ALA A 293 -25.99 -13.26 -5.04
N ASP A 294 -26.51 -14.03 -5.99
CA ASP A 294 -27.73 -14.82 -5.82
C ASP A 294 -27.59 -16.00 -4.84
N ARG A 295 -26.34 -16.34 -4.49
CA ARG A 295 -25.99 -17.47 -3.63
C ARG A 295 -25.30 -17.03 -2.33
N ALA A 296 -24.98 -15.75 -2.19
CA ALA A 296 -24.34 -15.21 -0.99
C ALA A 296 -25.36 -14.61 -0.03
N ASP A 297 -25.23 -14.94 1.26
CA ASP A 297 -25.99 -14.34 2.35
C ASP A 297 -25.19 -13.26 3.09
N VAL A 298 -23.85 -13.29 2.96
CA VAL A 298 -22.94 -12.29 3.52
C VAL A 298 -21.79 -12.05 2.54
N ALA A 299 -21.38 -10.78 2.41
CA ALA A 299 -20.14 -10.38 1.77
C ALA A 299 -19.22 -9.73 2.81
N PHE A 300 -17.96 -10.15 2.88
CA PHE A 300 -16.94 -9.57 3.74
C PHE A 300 -15.69 -9.25 2.91
N ALA A 301 -14.77 -8.49 3.48
CA ALA A 301 -13.57 -8.00 2.81
C ALA A 301 -12.37 -8.01 3.76
N SER A 302 -11.18 -7.80 3.21
CA SER A 302 -9.92 -7.73 3.97
C SER A 302 -9.80 -6.45 4.81
N HIS A 303 -10.72 -5.50 4.66
CA HIS A 303 -10.88 -4.32 5.51
C HIS A 303 -12.35 -4.06 5.87
N HIS A 304 -12.60 -3.22 6.88
CA HIS A 304 -13.93 -2.83 7.37
C HIS A 304 -14.80 -4.01 7.86
N TRP A 305 -16.13 -3.85 7.81
CA TRP A 305 -17.12 -4.80 8.30
C TRP A 305 -17.88 -5.48 7.14
N PRO A 306 -18.55 -6.62 7.40
CA PRO A 306 -19.35 -7.30 6.37
C PRO A 306 -20.68 -6.60 6.02
N THR A 307 -21.27 -7.00 4.90
CA THR A 307 -22.63 -6.65 4.47
C THR A 307 -23.48 -7.92 4.38
N TRP A 308 -24.65 -7.95 5.05
CA TRP A 308 -25.54 -9.12 5.08
C TRP A 308 -26.81 -8.92 4.26
N GLY A 309 -27.26 -9.99 3.61
CA GLY A 309 -28.48 -10.07 2.82
C GLY A 309 -28.24 -9.78 1.34
N ARG A 310 -28.77 -10.66 0.47
CA ARG A 310 -28.60 -10.61 -0.99
C ARG A 310 -28.79 -9.21 -1.57
N ASP A 311 -29.91 -8.54 -1.25
CA ASP A 311 -30.23 -7.24 -1.84
C ASP A 311 -29.22 -6.15 -1.42
N ARG A 312 -28.77 -6.16 -0.16
CA ARG A 312 -27.76 -5.22 0.35
C ARG A 312 -26.39 -5.50 -0.26
N ILE A 313 -26.03 -6.77 -0.46
CA ILE A 313 -24.79 -7.16 -1.15
C ILE A 313 -24.82 -6.65 -2.59
N VAL A 314 -25.90 -6.92 -3.34
CA VAL A 314 -26.05 -6.42 -4.72
C VAL A 314 -26.00 -4.90 -4.75
N GLU A 315 -26.68 -4.22 -3.83
CA GLU A 315 -26.65 -2.76 -3.74
C GLU A 315 -25.24 -2.24 -3.49
N HIS A 316 -24.51 -2.80 -2.53
CA HIS A 316 -23.13 -2.42 -2.22
C HIS A 316 -22.20 -2.59 -3.42
N LEU A 317 -22.17 -3.79 -4.01
CA LEU A 317 -21.30 -4.11 -5.14
C LEU A 317 -21.66 -3.30 -6.40
N ALA A 318 -22.95 -3.12 -6.69
CA ALA A 318 -23.39 -2.30 -7.81
C ALA A 318 -23.04 -0.81 -7.60
N GLY A 319 -23.11 -0.33 -6.35
CA GLY A 319 -22.70 1.02 -5.97
C GLY A 319 -21.23 1.30 -6.22
N GLN A 320 -20.36 0.35 -5.86
CA GLN A 320 -18.91 0.40 -6.12
C GLN A 320 -18.62 0.28 -7.63
N ARG A 321 -19.28 -0.67 -8.32
CA ARG A 321 -19.19 -0.84 -9.79
C ARG A 321 -19.49 0.46 -10.52
N ASP A 322 -20.63 1.06 -10.20
CA ASP A 322 -21.13 2.26 -10.89
C ASP A 322 -20.24 3.48 -10.59
N MET A 323 -19.70 3.58 -9.36
CA MET A 323 -18.72 4.59 -9.00
C MET A 323 -17.47 4.51 -9.88
N TRP A 324 -16.88 3.32 -10.01
CA TRP A 324 -15.67 3.13 -10.81
C TRP A 324 -15.90 3.36 -12.29
N ALA A 325 -16.99 2.80 -12.85
CA ALA A 325 -17.37 3.03 -14.24
C ALA A 325 -17.61 4.52 -14.52
N TYR A 326 -18.27 5.23 -13.60
CA TYR A 326 -18.55 6.65 -13.76
C TYR A 326 -17.29 7.51 -13.69
N LEU A 327 -16.44 7.31 -12.68
CA LEU A 327 -15.16 8.03 -12.56
C LEU A 327 -14.31 7.85 -13.81
N HIS A 328 -14.20 6.62 -14.29
CA HIS A 328 -13.51 6.29 -15.54
C HIS A 328 -14.10 7.03 -16.75
N ASP A 329 -15.36 6.73 -17.07
CA ASP A 329 -15.99 7.14 -18.32
C ASP A 329 -16.16 8.67 -18.38
N GLN A 330 -16.48 9.32 -17.25
CA GLN A 330 -16.60 10.78 -17.21
C GLN A 330 -15.27 11.51 -17.23
N THR A 331 -14.22 10.95 -16.62
CA THR A 331 -12.87 11.50 -16.76
C THR A 331 -12.46 11.48 -18.22
N LEU A 332 -12.57 10.33 -18.90
CA LEU A 332 -12.22 10.24 -20.33
C LEU A 332 -13.10 11.12 -21.22
N ARG A 333 -14.40 11.22 -20.95
CA ARG A 333 -15.28 12.14 -21.68
C ARG A 333 -14.80 13.59 -21.55
N MET A 334 -14.40 14.02 -20.36
CA MET A 334 -13.91 15.38 -20.11
C MET A 334 -12.50 15.60 -20.69
N THR A 335 -11.61 14.60 -20.63
CA THR A 335 -10.32 14.62 -21.34
C THR A 335 -10.52 14.85 -22.84
N ASN A 336 -11.48 14.13 -23.45
CA ASN A 336 -11.83 14.31 -24.87
C ASN A 336 -12.48 15.67 -25.17
N GLN A 337 -12.87 16.43 -24.15
CA GLN A 337 -13.33 17.82 -24.27
C GLN A 337 -12.20 18.84 -24.08
N GLY A 338 -10.95 18.37 -23.92
CA GLY A 338 -9.76 19.20 -23.77
C GLY A 338 -9.44 19.60 -22.33
N LEU A 339 -10.11 19.03 -21.33
CA LEU A 339 -9.79 19.31 -19.93
C LEU A 339 -8.58 18.49 -19.48
N THR A 340 -7.73 19.10 -18.66
CA THR A 340 -6.59 18.43 -18.01
C THR A 340 -7.04 17.71 -16.74
N GLY A 341 -6.23 16.78 -16.22
CA GLY A 341 -6.57 16.02 -15.01
C GLY A 341 -6.90 16.90 -13.79
N THR A 342 -6.24 18.04 -13.63
CA THR A 342 -6.52 18.99 -12.54
C THR A 342 -7.85 19.72 -12.73
N GLU A 343 -8.20 20.11 -13.96
CA GLU A 343 -9.49 20.73 -14.26
C GLU A 343 -10.65 19.74 -14.11
N ILE A 344 -10.45 18.48 -14.51
CA ILE A 344 -11.46 17.42 -14.34
C ILE A 344 -11.74 17.21 -12.85
N ALA A 345 -10.71 17.14 -12.02
CA ALA A 345 -10.85 16.94 -10.57
C ALA A 345 -11.68 18.03 -9.88
N GLU A 346 -11.74 19.25 -10.43
CA GLU A 346 -12.56 20.36 -9.90
C GLU A 346 -13.99 20.39 -10.50
N ARG A 347 -14.24 19.68 -11.60
CA ARG A 347 -15.53 19.73 -12.33
C ARG A 347 -16.34 18.44 -12.26
N ILE A 348 -15.70 17.30 -12.01
CA ILE A 348 -16.38 16.02 -11.97
C ILE A 348 -17.28 15.94 -10.75
N GLU A 349 -18.56 15.68 -10.99
CA GLU A 349 -19.55 15.47 -9.94
C GLU A 349 -20.07 14.03 -10.03
N LEU A 350 -20.03 13.30 -8.92
CA LEU A 350 -20.64 11.98 -8.83
C LEU A 350 -22.18 12.11 -8.83
N PRO A 351 -22.91 11.17 -9.46
CA PRO A 351 -24.36 11.15 -9.37
C PRO A 351 -24.81 11.04 -7.90
N PRO A 352 -25.89 11.71 -7.46
CA PRO A 352 -26.33 11.67 -6.07
C PRO A 352 -26.52 10.26 -5.50
N ALA A 353 -27.04 9.33 -6.31
CA ALA A 353 -27.24 7.92 -5.92
C ALA A 353 -25.94 7.17 -5.61
N VAL A 354 -24.81 7.62 -6.16
CA VAL A 354 -23.46 7.09 -5.89
C VAL A 354 -22.81 7.89 -4.77
N ALA A 355 -22.90 9.22 -4.81
CA ALA A 355 -22.23 10.13 -3.88
C ALA A 355 -22.78 10.07 -2.45
N ASN A 356 -24.08 9.79 -2.28
CA ASN A 356 -24.75 9.77 -0.98
C ASN A 356 -24.64 8.42 -0.26
N ARG A 357 -23.86 7.47 -0.78
CA ARG A 357 -23.58 6.19 -0.12
C ARG A 357 -22.32 6.32 0.74
N TRP A 358 -22.41 5.91 2.01
CA TRP A 358 -21.27 5.91 2.93
C TRP A 358 -20.09 5.11 2.40
N ALA A 359 -20.35 3.93 1.82
CA ALA A 359 -19.33 3.09 1.22
C ALA A 359 -18.61 3.71 0.00
N ASN A 360 -19.14 4.78 -0.60
CA ASN A 360 -18.54 5.43 -1.77
C ASN A 360 -17.83 6.76 -1.42
N ARG A 361 -17.72 7.09 -0.13
CA ARG A 361 -17.07 8.32 0.31
C ARG A 361 -15.56 8.22 0.22
N GLY A 362 -14.93 9.36 -0.02
CA GLY A 362 -13.50 9.48 -0.27
C GLY A 362 -12.63 9.39 0.99
N TYR A 363 -12.80 8.35 1.81
CA TYR A 363 -12.06 8.19 3.07
C TYR A 363 -10.60 7.75 2.85
N TYR A 364 -10.32 6.98 1.80
CA TYR A 364 -8.99 6.47 1.47
C TYR A 364 -8.51 6.97 0.12
N GLY A 365 -9.25 6.66 -0.95
CA GLY A 365 -9.21 7.38 -2.21
C GLY A 365 -10.02 8.65 -2.19
N SER A 366 -9.95 9.44 -3.25
CA SER A 366 -10.80 10.61 -3.44
C SER A 366 -11.16 10.79 -4.90
N VAL A 367 -12.32 11.39 -5.17
CA VAL A 367 -12.73 11.78 -6.52
C VAL A 367 -11.63 12.62 -7.18
N SER A 368 -11.00 13.53 -6.43
CA SER A 368 -10.00 14.46 -6.95
C SER A 368 -8.74 13.75 -7.44
N HIS A 369 -8.05 12.99 -6.59
CA HIS A 369 -6.82 12.32 -7.01
C HIS A 369 -7.06 11.10 -7.89
N ASN A 370 -8.19 10.40 -7.75
CA ASN A 370 -8.52 9.29 -8.65
C ASN A 370 -8.81 9.78 -10.08
N SER A 371 -9.48 10.93 -10.27
CA SER A 371 -9.69 11.48 -11.61
C SER A 371 -8.39 11.95 -12.26
N LYS A 372 -7.49 12.56 -11.47
CA LYS A 372 -6.12 12.90 -11.93
C LYS A 372 -5.34 11.65 -12.33
N ALA A 373 -5.47 10.57 -11.55
CA ALA A 373 -4.82 9.30 -11.85
C ALA A 373 -5.35 8.66 -13.14
N ILE A 374 -6.68 8.63 -13.32
CA ILE A 374 -7.28 8.15 -14.57
C ILE A 374 -6.77 8.97 -15.75
N TYR A 375 -6.71 10.30 -15.65
CA TYR A 375 -6.07 11.13 -16.68
C TYR A 375 -4.62 10.71 -16.93
N GLN A 376 -3.81 10.55 -15.89
CA GLN A 376 -2.40 10.13 -15.98
C GLN A 376 -2.23 8.78 -16.67
N ARG A 377 -3.13 7.82 -16.44
CA ARG A 377 -3.10 6.50 -17.10
C ARG A 377 -3.17 6.61 -18.63
N TYR A 378 -3.96 7.55 -19.14
CA TYR A 378 -4.20 7.69 -20.58
C TYR A 378 -3.33 8.75 -21.26
N MET A 379 -2.98 9.83 -20.56
CA MET A 379 -2.29 11.00 -21.12
C MET A 379 -0.85 11.14 -20.63
N GLY A 380 -0.46 10.39 -19.60
CA GLY A 380 0.83 10.57 -18.93
C GLY A 380 0.87 11.82 -18.05
N TRP A 381 2.07 12.36 -17.82
CA TRP A 381 2.29 13.49 -16.93
C TRP A 381 2.00 14.86 -17.58
N PHE A 382 2.09 14.96 -18.91
CA PHE A 382 2.02 16.23 -19.63
C PHE A 382 0.57 16.62 -19.93
N ASP A 383 0.23 17.89 -19.70
CA ASP A 383 -1.13 18.40 -19.84
C ASP A 383 -1.44 18.97 -21.24
N GLY A 384 -0.45 19.00 -22.14
CA GLY A 384 -0.57 19.54 -23.48
C GLY A 384 -0.17 21.02 -23.62
N ASN A 385 0.01 21.76 -22.52
CA ASN A 385 0.42 23.16 -22.55
C ASN A 385 1.96 23.29 -22.60
N PRO A 386 2.57 23.86 -23.65
CA PRO A 386 4.03 23.95 -23.76
C PRO A 386 4.70 24.76 -22.63
N ALA A 387 3.96 25.61 -21.89
CA ALA A 387 4.48 26.29 -20.72
C ALA A 387 4.88 25.33 -19.59
N HIS A 388 4.24 24.16 -19.51
CA HIS A 388 4.48 23.16 -18.48
C HIS A 388 5.42 22.02 -18.94
N LEU A 389 5.93 22.08 -20.18
CA LEU A 389 6.75 21.01 -20.76
C LEU A 389 8.16 20.96 -20.12
N TRP A 390 8.72 22.13 -19.80
CA TRP A 390 10.07 22.24 -19.26
C TRP A 390 10.12 23.33 -18.18
N GLU A 391 9.33 23.13 -17.13
CA GLU A 391 9.29 24.02 -15.98
C GLU A 391 10.63 24.00 -15.22
N HIS A 392 10.93 25.11 -14.56
CA HIS A 392 12.00 25.13 -13.57
C HIS A 392 11.69 24.14 -12.44
N PRO A 393 12.71 23.47 -11.86
CA PRO A 393 12.50 22.70 -10.65
C PRO A 393 11.98 23.60 -9.50
N PRO A 394 11.36 23.03 -8.46
CA PRO A 394 10.62 23.79 -7.45
C PRO A 394 11.42 24.91 -6.77
N THR A 395 12.70 24.68 -6.46
CA THR A 395 13.58 25.66 -5.79
C THR A 395 13.88 26.86 -6.68
N GLU A 396 14.29 26.61 -7.93
CA GLU A 396 14.61 27.67 -8.90
C GLU A 396 13.38 28.48 -9.29
N LEU A 397 12.20 27.84 -9.35
CA LEU A 397 10.92 28.50 -9.58
C LEU A 397 10.55 29.39 -8.37
N ALA A 398 10.65 28.85 -7.16
CA ALA A 398 10.35 29.56 -5.92
C ALA A 398 11.20 30.81 -5.73
N GLN A 399 12.49 30.76 -6.04
CA GLN A 399 13.38 31.93 -5.97
C GLN A 399 12.91 33.09 -6.86
N ARG A 400 12.41 32.78 -8.07
CA ARG A 400 11.87 33.79 -9.00
C ARG A 400 10.54 34.35 -8.53
N PHE A 401 9.64 33.47 -8.07
CA PHE A 401 8.39 33.89 -7.44
C PHE A 401 8.65 34.86 -6.28
N ALA A 402 9.59 34.54 -5.39
CA ALA A 402 9.96 35.42 -4.29
C ALA A 402 10.52 36.76 -4.78
N ALA A 403 11.42 36.76 -5.76
CA ALA A 403 11.99 37.99 -6.32
C ALA A 403 10.91 38.91 -6.90
N ASP A 404 9.96 38.36 -7.68
CA ASP A 404 8.93 39.13 -8.38
C ASP A 404 7.80 39.61 -7.44
N TYR A 405 7.55 38.91 -6.33
CA TYR A 405 6.56 39.30 -5.30
C TYR A 405 7.09 40.30 -4.26
N GLY A 406 8.34 40.74 -4.35
CA GLY A 406 8.94 41.68 -3.38
C GLY A 406 9.66 41.01 -2.21
N GLY A 407 10.11 39.76 -2.40
CA GLY A 407 10.87 38.95 -1.44
C GLY A 407 10.01 37.96 -0.65
N VAL A 408 10.70 37.04 0.04
CA VAL A 408 10.06 36.03 0.92
C VAL A 408 9.11 36.65 1.95
N PRO A 409 9.44 37.76 2.65
CA PRO A 409 8.51 38.37 3.61
C PRO A 409 7.19 38.83 2.98
N ALA A 410 7.22 39.32 1.73
CA ALA A 410 6.02 39.75 1.02
C ALA A 410 5.16 38.55 0.60
N LEU A 411 5.78 37.45 0.15
CA LEU A 411 5.06 36.19 -0.11
C LEU A 411 4.40 35.64 1.16
N VAL A 412 5.09 35.63 2.29
CA VAL A 412 4.53 35.15 3.56
C VAL A 412 3.35 36.01 4.01
N ALA A 413 3.49 37.33 3.95
CA ALA A 413 2.40 38.26 4.27
C ALA A 413 1.17 38.01 3.39
N LYS A 414 1.38 37.82 2.07
CA LYS A 414 0.29 37.55 1.14
C LYS A 414 -0.35 36.17 1.35
N GLY A 415 0.46 35.15 1.64
CA GLY A 415 -0.03 33.82 2.01
C GLY A 415 -0.93 33.85 3.24
N ARG A 416 -0.54 34.60 4.28
CA ARG A 416 -1.38 34.81 5.49
C ARG A 416 -2.67 35.54 5.20
N GLU A 417 -2.66 36.51 4.28
CA GLU A 417 -3.86 37.22 3.83
C GLU A 417 -4.87 36.24 3.19
N TYR A 418 -4.44 35.42 2.23
CA TYR A 418 -5.30 34.41 1.60
C TYR A 418 -5.79 33.36 2.61
N ALA A 419 -4.91 32.92 3.51
CA ALA A 419 -5.30 31.99 4.57
C ALA A 419 -6.38 32.60 5.47
N SER A 420 -6.27 33.88 5.82
CA SER A 420 -7.25 34.61 6.65
C SER A 420 -8.59 34.79 5.92
N ALA A 421 -8.55 34.93 4.59
CA ALA A 421 -9.74 34.98 3.73
C ALA A 421 -10.37 33.61 3.45
N GLY A 422 -9.73 32.51 3.87
CA GLY A 422 -10.22 31.14 3.68
C GLY A 422 -9.75 30.45 2.40
N ASP A 423 -8.96 31.11 1.56
CA ASP A 423 -8.34 30.51 0.37
C ASP A 423 -7.04 29.77 0.74
N LEU A 424 -7.23 28.66 1.44
CA LEU A 424 -6.13 27.87 2.00
C LEU A 424 -5.27 27.20 0.92
N ARG A 425 -5.89 26.81 -0.19
CA ARG A 425 -5.20 26.13 -1.30
C ARG A 425 -4.20 27.08 -1.96
N PHE A 426 -4.61 28.33 -2.23
CA PHE A 426 -3.69 29.30 -2.80
C PHE A 426 -2.68 29.83 -1.78
N ALA A 427 -3.07 29.96 -0.51
CA ALA A 427 -2.13 30.25 0.57
C ALA A 427 -1.00 29.21 0.63
N ALA A 428 -1.32 27.92 0.52
CA ALA A 428 -0.32 26.84 0.48
C ALA A 428 0.63 26.97 -0.72
N THR A 429 0.13 27.38 -1.91
CA THR A 429 0.98 27.65 -3.07
C THR A 429 2.00 28.76 -2.79
N LEU A 430 1.56 29.90 -2.29
CA LEU A 430 2.46 31.04 -2.03
C LEU A 430 3.47 30.73 -0.92
N LEU A 431 3.03 30.09 0.15
CA LEU A 431 3.87 29.75 1.29
C LEU A 431 4.82 28.59 0.96
N GLY A 432 4.43 27.67 0.08
CA GLY A 432 5.32 26.65 -0.48
C GLY A 432 6.48 27.28 -1.25
N HIS A 433 6.21 28.27 -2.11
CA HIS A 433 7.28 29.03 -2.76
C HIS A 433 8.14 29.80 -1.75
N ALA A 434 7.56 30.37 -0.69
CA ALA A 434 8.33 31.03 0.36
C ALA A 434 9.34 30.07 1.03
N VAL A 435 8.89 28.86 1.39
CA VAL A 435 9.74 27.82 2.02
C VAL A 435 10.81 27.32 1.05
N PHE A 436 10.48 27.04 -0.20
CA PHE A 436 11.47 26.55 -1.18
C PHE A 436 12.47 27.65 -1.59
N ALA A 437 12.11 28.93 -1.51
CA ALA A 437 13.03 30.04 -1.76
C ALA A 437 13.96 30.32 -0.57
N ALA A 438 13.50 30.09 0.66
CA ALA A 438 14.25 30.30 1.89
C ALA A 438 13.98 29.15 2.89
N PRO A 439 14.63 27.98 2.70
CA PRO A 439 14.33 26.78 3.46
C PRO A 439 14.73 26.84 4.93
N ASP A 440 15.46 27.87 5.37
CA ASP A 440 15.81 28.08 6.78
C ASP A 440 14.95 29.17 7.45
N ASP A 441 13.98 29.78 6.72
CA ASP A 441 13.12 30.84 7.26
C ASP A 441 12.04 30.24 8.18
N PRO A 442 12.08 30.51 9.50
CA PRO A 442 11.12 29.94 10.44
C PRO A 442 9.72 30.55 10.29
N ASP A 443 9.58 31.78 9.82
CA ASP A 443 8.27 32.44 9.64
C ASP A 443 7.53 31.86 8.44
N ALA A 444 8.25 31.58 7.35
CA ALA A 444 7.71 30.90 6.17
C ALA A 444 7.26 29.47 6.51
N LYS A 445 8.10 28.71 7.22
CA LYS A 445 7.78 27.34 7.67
C LYS A 445 6.55 27.30 8.56
N GLU A 446 6.50 28.15 9.59
CA GLU A 446 5.36 28.19 10.51
C GLU A 446 4.06 28.64 9.81
N ALA A 447 4.15 29.62 8.91
CA ALA A 447 2.98 30.04 8.13
C ALA A 447 2.43 28.90 7.26
N LEU A 448 3.30 28.14 6.57
CA LEU A 448 2.88 26.99 5.76
C LEU A 448 2.33 25.86 6.63
N ALA A 449 2.98 25.56 7.76
CA ALA A 449 2.52 24.54 8.71
C ALA A 449 1.09 24.83 9.20
N GLY A 450 0.79 26.08 9.58
CA GLY A 450 -0.55 26.48 9.99
C GLY A 450 -1.61 26.37 8.87
N VAL A 451 -1.23 26.57 7.61
CA VAL A 451 -2.13 26.33 6.47
C VAL A 451 -2.38 24.84 6.25
N TYR A 452 -1.34 24.01 6.33
CA TYR A 452 -1.49 22.56 6.26
C TYR A 452 -2.35 22.00 7.38
N GLU A 453 -2.22 22.47 8.63
CA GLU A 453 -3.11 22.04 9.72
C GLU A 453 -4.57 22.32 9.41
N ARG A 454 -4.89 23.52 8.94
CA ARG A 454 -6.27 23.89 8.57
C ARG A 454 -6.81 23.07 7.40
N LEU A 455 -5.97 22.79 6.39
CA LEU A 455 -6.34 21.90 5.29
C LEU A 455 -6.58 20.47 5.79
N GLY A 456 -5.68 19.94 6.61
CA GLY A 456 -5.78 18.59 7.17
C GLY A 456 -6.99 18.41 8.09
N HIS A 457 -7.31 19.42 8.91
CA HIS A 457 -8.50 19.40 9.77
C HIS A 457 -9.81 19.36 8.98
N GLY A 458 -9.84 20.00 7.80
CA GLY A 458 -11.01 20.01 6.91
C GLY A 458 -11.16 18.81 5.98
N CYS A 459 -10.19 17.88 5.94
CA CYS A 459 -10.20 16.76 5.00
C CYS A 459 -11.17 15.64 5.40
N GLU A 460 -12.06 15.24 4.47
CA GLU A 460 -12.81 13.97 4.57
C GLU A 460 -11.91 12.74 4.33
N ASN A 461 -10.82 12.91 3.59
CA ASN A 461 -9.89 11.84 3.23
C ASN A 461 -8.80 11.68 4.31
N GLY A 462 -8.67 10.47 4.87
CA GLY A 462 -7.70 10.14 5.91
C GLY A 462 -6.26 10.34 5.44
N PRO A 463 -5.83 9.76 4.30
CA PRO A 463 -4.51 10.01 3.73
C PRO A 463 -4.19 11.50 3.53
N TRP A 464 -5.10 12.29 2.96
CA TRP A 464 -4.87 13.73 2.75
C TRP A 464 -4.68 14.47 4.08
N ARG A 465 -5.52 14.17 5.07
CA ARG A 465 -5.35 14.70 6.44
C ARG A 465 -3.94 14.40 6.95
N ASN A 466 -3.51 13.15 6.87
CA ASN A 466 -2.22 12.72 7.39
C ASN A 466 -1.05 13.37 6.63
N PHE A 467 -1.13 13.46 5.29
CA PHE A 467 -0.13 14.15 4.46
C PHE A 467 0.05 15.61 4.88
N TYR A 468 -1.05 16.34 5.08
CA TYR A 468 -0.98 17.73 5.51
C TYR A 468 -0.39 17.86 6.92
N LEU A 469 -0.85 17.06 7.88
CA LEU A 469 -0.41 17.15 9.28
C LEU A 469 1.05 16.71 9.45
N MET A 470 1.48 15.66 8.76
CA MET A 470 2.89 15.26 8.71
C MET A 470 3.75 16.37 8.09
N GLY A 471 3.29 16.99 7.00
CA GLY A 471 3.97 18.14 6.41
C GLY A 471 4.13 19.31 7.39
N ALA A 472 3.10 19.61 8.18
CA ALA A 472 3.17 20.64 9.22
C ALA A 472 4.16 20.27 10.34
N GLN A 473 4.17 19.00 10.77
CA GLN A 473 5.10 18.50 11.78
C GLN A 473 6.57 18.59 11.32
N GLU A 474 6.86 18.21 10.07
CA GLU A 474 8.21 18.29 9.53
C GLU A 474 8.69 19.73 9.31
N LEU A 475 7.81 20.64 8.86
CA LEU A 475 8.13 22.07 8.77
C LEU A 475 8.51 22.67 10.13
N ARG A 476 8.03 22.09 11.23
CA ARG A 476 8.38 22.48 12.61
C ARG A 476 9.59 21.73 13.18
N GLY A 477 10.29 20.96 12.35
CA GLY A 477 11.58 20.33 12.67
C GLY A 477 11.49 18.92 13.25
N SER A 478 10.31 18.29 13.26
CA SER A 478 10.16 16.90 13.69
C SER A 478 10.10 15.98 12.47
N VAL A 479 11.26 15.51 11.99
CA VAL A 479 11.32 14.54 10.90
C VAL A 479 10.92 13.16 11.43
N ALA A 480 9.89 12.56 10.83
CA ALA A 480 9.53 11.19 11.14
C ALA A 480 10.52 10.24 10.46
N HIS A 481 11.26 9.50 11.28
CA HIS A 481 12.20 8.49 10.81
C HIS A 481 11.46 7.30 10.22
N THR A 482 11.99 6.78 9.13
CA THR A 482 11.48 5.58 8.48
C THR A 482 11.92 4.35 9.28
N ALA A 483 11.03 3.84 10.15
CA ALA A 483 11.33 2.73 11.06
C ALA A 483 11.06 1.32 10.47
N LEU A 484 10.88 1.19 9.15
CA LEU A 484 10.57 -0.09 8.50
C LEU A 484 11.85 -0.86 8.18
N GLU A 485 12.01 -2.05 8.78
CA GLU A 485 13.11 -2.97 8.48
C GLU A 485 12.82 -3.71 7.16
N THR A 486 13.17 -3.09 6.03
CA THR A 486 12.97 -3.66 4.68
C THR A 486 14.02 -4.72 4.31
N THR A 487 14.96 -5.02 5.22
CA THR A 487 16.08 -5.97 5.02
C THR A 487 15.77 -7.38 5.53
N ASN A 488 14.49 -7.75 5.67
CA ASN A 488 14.14 -9.10 6.13
C ASN A 488 14.75 -10.16 5.16
N PRO A 489 15.64 -11.05 5.65
CA PRO A 489 16.25 -12.10 4.83
C PRO A 489 15.23 -13.03 4.15
N GLU A 490 14.05 -13.23 4.73
CA GLU A 490 12.98 -14.03 4.13
C GLU A 490 12.38 -13.35 2.90
N MET A 491 12.17 -12.03 2.96
CA MET A 491 11.76 -11.26 1.80
C MET A 491 12.84 -11.27 0.72
N ALA A 492 14.11 -11.16 1.10
CA ALA A 492 15.23 -11.26 0.16
C ALA A 492 15.30 -12.63 -0.52
N MET A 493 14.98 -13.71 0.20
CA MET A 493 14.90 -15.08 -0.34
C MET A 493 13.75 -15.27 -1.33
N ALA A 494 12.67 -14.51 -1.20
CA ALA A 494 11.54 -14.53 -2.12
C ALA A 494 11.86 -13.88 -3.49
N LEU A 495 12.82 -12.95 -3.54
CA LEU A 495 13.21 -12.24 -4.78
C LEU A 495 13.76 -13.22 -5.82
N THR A 496 13.34 -13.12 -7.09
CA THR A 496 14.08 -13.80 -8.16
C THR A 496 15.47 -13.20 -8.33
N VAL A 497 16.39 -13.95 -8.92
CA VAL A 497 17.75 -13.46 -9.19
C VAL A 497 17.72 -12.28 -10.16
N ASP A 498 16.77 -12.30 -11.10
CA ASP A 498 16.45 -11.20 -12.00
C ASP A 498 16.14 -9.91 -11.23
N MET A 499 15.22 -9.98 -10.25
CA MET A 499 14.87 -8.84 -9.38
C MET A 499 16.04 -8.38 -8.50
N LEU A 500 16.89 -9.30 -8.03
CA LEU A 500 18.11 -8.95 -7.29
C LEU A 500 19.07 -8.14 -8.17
N ILE A 501 19.27 -8.54 -9.43
CA ILE A 501 20.13 -7.81 -10.37
C ILE A 501 19.52 -6.46 -10.72
N ASP A 502 18.21 -6.38 -10.96
CA ASP A 502 17.51 -5.11 -11.21
C ASP A 502 17.66 -4.14 -10.03
N SER A 503 17.55 -4.64 -8.80
CA SER A 503 17.77 -3.82 -7.60
C SER A 503 19.19 -3.26 -7.52
N LEU A 504 20.20 -4.03 -7.94
CA LEU A 504 21.58 -3.52 -8.06
C LEU A 504 21.68 -2.49 -9.19
N ALA A 505 21.07 -2.76 -10.33
CA ALA A 505 21.10 -1.88 -11.50
C ALA A 505 20.53 -0.49 -11.20
N ILE A 506 19.41 -0.42 -10.47
CA ILE A 506 18.77 0.84 -10.04
C ILE A 506 19.70 1.68 -9.14
N ARG A 507 20.60 1.02 -8.39
CA ARG A 507 21.51 1.68 -7.46
C ARG A 507 22.83 2.12 -8.09
N VAL A 508 23.12 1.78 -9.34
CA VAL A 508 24.35 2.21 -10.00
C VAL A 508 24.34 3.73 -10.18
N ASP A 509 25.35 4.41 -9.63
CA ASP A 509 25.64 5.81 -9.98
C ASP A 509 26.20 5.84 -11.41
N GLY A 510 25.32 6.12 -12.37
CA GLY A 510 25.64 6.16 -13.79
C GLY A 510 26.82 7.08 -14.13
N PRO A 511 26.83 8.35 -13.70
CA PRO A 511 27.97 9.26 -13.89
C PRO A 511 29.31 8.73 -13.36
N ARG A 512 29.35 8.05 -12.22
CA ARG A 512 30.58 7.41 -11.70
C ARG A 512 30.97 6.16 -12.48
N ALA A 513 29.99 5.46 -13.06
CA ALA A 513 30.16 4.17 -13.74
C ALA A 513 30.27 4.26 -15.27
N TRP A 514 30.12 5.43 -15.90
CA TRP A 514 29.96 5.54 -17.35
C TRP A 514 31.19 5.15 -18.19
N ASP A 515 32.38 5.28 -17.61
CA ASP A 515 33.67 4.92 -18.21
C ASP A 515 34.07 3.47 -17.88
N GLU A 516 33.37 2.85 -16.93
CA GLU A 516 33.62 1.48 -16.49
C GLU A 516 33.01 0.46 -17.45
N ARG A 517 33.69 -0.69 -17.54
CA ARG A 517 33.31 -1.85 -18.35
C ARG A 517 33.63 -3.09 -17.54
N LEU A 518 32.62 -3.84 -17.15
CA LEU A 518 32.81 -5.14 -16.49
C LEU A 518 31.79 -6.16 -16.97
N THR A 519 32.22 -7.41 -17.01
CA THR A 519 31.38 -8.58 -17.32
C THR A 519 31.52 -9.59 -16.20
N MET A 520 30.40 -9.97 -15.59
CA MET A 520 30.34 -11.01 -14.56
C MET A 520 29.47 -12.17 -15.04
N THR A 521 29.80 -13.39 -14.61
CA THR A 521 28.94 -14.56 -14.77
C THR A 521 28.58 -15.11 -13.39
N TRP A 522 27.29 -15.27 -13.10
CA TRP A 522 26.81 -15.95 -11.90
C TRP A 522 26.17 -17.27 -12.29
N HIS A 523 26.73 -18.37 -11.81
CA HIS A 523 26.18 -19.71 -11.97
C HIS A 523 25.54 -20.15 -10.65
N LEU A 524 24.21 -20.17 -10.59
CA LEU A 524 23.48 -20.58 -9.39
C LEU A 524 23.17 -22.07 -9.48
N THR A 525 23.88 -22.84 -8.67
CA THR A 525 23.85 -24.31 -8.64
C THR A 525 22.51 -24.89 -8.21
N ASP A 526 21.79 -24.19 -7.33
CA ASP A 526 20.46 -24.55 -6.82
C ASP A 526 19.33 -24.18 -7.79
N GLU A 527 19.53 -23.20 -8.66
CA GLU A 527 18.57 -22.83 -9.71
C GLU A 527 18.86 -23.47 -11.07
N GLY A 528 20.05 -24.07 -11.25
CA GLY A 528 20.46 -24.67 -12.53
C GLY A 528 20.53 -23.66 -13.68
N ARG A 529 20.78 -22.39 -13.35
CA ARG A 529 20.75 -21.25 -14.28
C ARG A 529 22.01 -20.41 -14.18
N THR A 530 22.32 -19.74 -15.28
CA THR A 530 23.48 -18.85 -15.40
C THR A 530 23.03 -17.47 -15.83
N TRP A 531 23.52 -16.44 -15.14
CA TRP A 531 23.35 -15.03 -15.47
C TRP A 531 24.67 -14.47 -15.97
N GLN A 532 24.62 -13.78 -17.11
CA GLN A 532 25.72 -12.98 -17.61
C GLN A 532 25.35 -11.52 -17.45
N ILE A 533 26.10 -10.83 -16.61
CA ILE A 533 25.85 -9.47 -16.16
C ILE A 533 26.90 -8.58 -16.80
N GLN A 534 26.48 -7.44 -17.32
CA GLN A 534 27.35 -6.50 -18.00
C GLN A 534 27.05 -5.07 -17.52
N LEU A 535 28.09 -4.40 -17.03
CA LEU A 535 28.06 -2.96 -16.80
C LEU A 535 28.75 -2.27 -17.97
N SER A 536 28.05 -1.34 -18.60
CA SER A 536 28.63 -0.47 -19.63
C SER A 536 27.84 0.83 -19.74
N ASN A 537 28.54 1.94 -19.91
CA ASN A 537 27.93 3.27 -20.08
C ASN A 537 27.07 3.64 -18.85
N GLY A 538 27.49 3.19 -17.66
CA GLY A 538 26.77 3.45 -16.41
C GLY A 538 25.49 2.63 -16.24
N ALA A 539 25.22 1.66 -17.13
CA ALA A 539 24.05 0.80 -17.07
C ALA A 539 24.46 -0.65 -16.83
N LEU A 540 23.86 -1.27 -15.80
CA LEU A 540 23.98 -2.70 -15.51
C LEU A 540 22.83 -3.44 -16.19
N THR A 541 23.16 -4.42 -17.02
CA THR A 541 22.19 -5.25 -17.73
C THR A 541 22.58 -6.72 -17.58
N TYR A 542 21.64 -7.62 -17.84
CA TYR A 542 21.94 -9.04 -17.78
C TYR A 542 21.16 -9.84 -18.82
N ARG A 543 21.62 -11.06 -19.05
CA ARG A 543 20.89 -12.12 -19.72
C ARG A 543 21.01 -13.40 -18.90
N SER A 544 19.94 -14.17 -18.82
CA SER A 544 19.93 -15.46 -18.17
C SER A 544 19.69 -16.59 -19.18
N ALA A 545 20.23 -17.77 -18.90
CA ALA A 545 19.97 -18.99 -19.64
C ALA A 545 19.98 -20.18 -18.67
N GLU A 546 19.22 -21.21 -19.00
CA GLU A 546 19.41 -22.52 -18.37
C GLU A 546 20.85 -22.97 -18.60
N THR A 547 21.48 -23.49 -17.55
CA THR A 547 22.85 -23.99 -17.67
C THR A 547 22.82 -25.23 -18.55
N ALA A 548 23.15 -25.08 -19.84
CA ALA A 548 23.21 -26.20 -20.76
C ALA A 548 24.14 -27.29 -20.20
N THR A 549 23.63 -28.50 -20.01
CA THR A 549 24.45 -29.69 -19.75
C THR A 549 25.25 -30.00 -21.01
N GLY A 550 26.40 -29.34 -21.19
CA GLY A 550 27.34 -29.61 -22.27
C GLY A 550 27.03 -28.90 -23.58
N GLY A 551 27.47 -27.64 -23.70
CA GLY A 551 27.49 -26.93 -24.97
C GLY A 551 27.97 -25.50 -24.80
N ALA A 552 29.28 -25.29 -24.80
CA ALA A 552 29.90 -23.97 -24.86
C ALA A 552 29.57 -23.28 -26.19
N GLY A 553 28.38 -22.70 -26.31
CA GLY A 553 28.20 -21.54 -27.16
C GLY A 553 29.08 -20.42 -26.60
N SER A 554 29.79 -19.69 -27.45
CA SER A 554 30.78 -18.68 -27.05
C SER A 554 30.15 -17.57 -26.20
N ALA A 555 30.04 -17.79 -24.90
CA ALA A 555 29.84 -16.74 -23.92
C ALA A 555 31.06 -15.81 -24.04
N PRO A 556 30.87 -14.47 -24.07
CA PRO A 556 31.98 -13.54 -23.96
C PRO A 556 32.78 -13.88 -22.70
N SER A 557 34.11 -13.72 -22.77
CA SER A 557 34.97 -13.92 -21.60
C SER A 557 34.51 -12.98 -20.48
N ALA A 558 34.10 -13.53 -19.33
CA ALA A 558 33.75 -12.75 -18.16
C ALA A 558 35.03 -12.37 -17.40
N ASP A 559 35.07 -11.15 -16.87
CA ASP A 559 36.16 -10.68 -16.00
C ASP A 559 36.12 -11.40 -14.65
N LEU A 560 34.92 -11.82 -14.22
CA LEU A 560 34.68 -12.56 -12.99
C LEU A 560 33.54 -13.58 -13.17
N THR A 561 33.75 -14.81 -12.75
CA THR A 561 32.72 -15.87 -12.69
C THR A 561 32.58 -16.34 -11.24
N LEU A 562 31.35 -16.35 -10.76
CA LEU A 562 30.97 -16.82 -9.43
C LEU A 562 30.05 -18.05 -9.58
N THR A 563 30.43 -19.16 -8.95
CA THR A 563 29.58 -20.35 -8.85
C THR A 563 29.15 -20.50 -7.40
N LEU A 564 27.85 -20.38 -7.16
CA LEU A 564 27.26 -20.24 -5.83
C LEU A 564 25.83 -20.77 -5.78
N THR A 565 25.20 -20.74 -4.60
CA THR A 565 23.75 -20.90 -4.43
C THR A 565 23.09 -19.54 -4.24
N LYS A 566 21.75 -19.45 -4.37
CA LYS A 566 21.02 -18.21 -4.07
C LYS A 566 21.23 -17.73 -2.62
N PRO A 567 21.22 -18.57 -1.57
CA PRO A 567 21.58 -18.14 -0.22
C PRO A 567 23.00 -17.55 -0.13
N GLN A 568 23.96 -18.12 -0.85
CA GLN A 568 25.32 -17.56 -0.91
C GLN A 568 25.36 -16.23 -1.66
N LEU A 569 24.56 -16.06 -2.72
CA LEU A 569 24.42 -14.78 -3.42
C LEU A 569 23.87 -13.70 -2.48
N LEU A 570 22.81 -14.00 -1.72
CA LEU A 570 22.27 -13.04 -0.75
C LEU A 570 23.29 -12.71 0.36
N ALA A 571 24.03 -13.71 0.85
CA ALA A 571 25.10 -13.48 1.80
C ALA A 571 26.18 -12.55 1.22
N LEU A 572 26.57 -12.75 -0.04
CA LEU A 572 27.51 -11.91 -0.77
C LEU A 572 27.02 -10.47 -0.89
N LEU A 573 25.77 -10.27 -1.33
CA LEU A 573 25.14 -8.95 -1.47
C LEU A 573 24.94 -8.25 -0.11
N ALA A 574 24.79 -9.02 0.96
CA ALA A 574 24.77 -8.52 2.34
C ALA A 574 26.18 -8.23 2.90
N GLY A 575 27.23 -8.33 2.10
CA GLY A 575 28.60 -8.00 2.49
C GLY A 575 29.34 -9.09 3.27
N LYS A 576 28.84 -10.33 3.30
CA LYS A 576 29.50 -11.47 4.00
C LYS A 576 30.70 -12.04 3.23
N GLY A 577 31.07 -11.46 2.09
CA GLY A 577 32.24 -11.88 1.30
C GLY A 577 31.99 -13.15 0.47
N LEU A 578 33.07 -13.71 -0.07
CA LEU A 578 33.07 -14.82 -1.04
C LEU A 578 33.27 -16.20 -0.39
N ASP A 579 33.05 -16.32 0.93
CA ASP A 579 33.28 -17.57 1.66
C ASP A 579 32.36 -18.69 1.15
N GLY A 580 32.96 -19.79 0.70
CA GLY A 580 32.24 -20.93 0.13
C GLY A 580 31.73 -20.73 -1.30
N VAL A 581 32.01 -19.60 -1.93
CA VAL A 581 31.74 -19.32 -3.35
C VAL A 581 32.95 -19.76 -4.19
N GLN A 582 32.72 -20.49 -5.28
CA GLN A 582 33.78 -20.75 -6.25
C GLN A 582 33.96 -19.51 -7.13
N VAL A 583 35.21 -19.06 -7.27
CA VAL A 583 35.57 -17.81 -7.94
C VAL A 583 36.59 -18.07 -9.04
N GLU A 584 36.33 -17.59 -10.25
CA GLU A 584 37.24 -17.64 -11.39
C GLU A 584 37.33 -16.23 -12.01
N GLY A 585 38.54 -15.73 -12.29
CA GLY A 585 38.75 -14.35 -12.77
C GLY A 585 39.18 -13.39 -11.65
N ASP A 586 38.92 -12.09 -11.84
CA ASP A 586 39.35 -11.02 -10.92
C ASP A 586 38.25 -10.62 -9.92
N PRO A 587 38.39 -10.93 -8.61
CA PRO A 587 37.41 -10.54 -7.60
C PRO A 587 37.25 -9.02 -7.43
N GLN A 588 38.23 -8.21 -7.87
CA GLN A 588 38.13 -6.74 -7.81
C GLN A 588 36.95 -6.22 -8.62
N VAL A 589 36.50 -6.95 -9.64
CA VAL A 589 35.31 -6.60 -10.43
C VAL A 589 34.08 -6.41 -9.55
N LEU A 590 33.88 -7.29 -8.56
CA LEU A 590 32.77 -7.17 -7.62
C LEU A 590 32.93 -5.95 -6.71
N THR A 591 34.15 -5.71 -6.21
CA THR A 591 34.46 -4.52 -5.40
C THR A 591 34.18 -3.23 -6.17
N THR A 592 34.58 -3.17 -7.44
CA THR A 592 34.31 -2.03 -8.33
C THR A 592 32.80 -1.84 -8.50
N LEU A 593 32.04 -2.89 -8.83
CA LEU A 593 30.59 -2.80 -8.95
C LEU A 593 29.95 -2.27 -7.66
N VAL A 594 30.28 -2.86 -6.50
CA VAL A 594 29.74 -2.43 -5.19
C VAL A 594 30.13 -0.98 -4.88
N GLY A 595 31.35 -0.58 -5.21
CA GLY A 595 31.82 0.79 -5.05
C GLY A 595 31.05 1.82 -5.88
N LEU A 596 30.41 1.39 -6.98
CA LEU A 596 29.60 2.24 -7.86
C LEU A 596 28.11 2.30 -7.45
N LEU A 597 27.70 1.58 -6.40
CA LEU A 597 26.32 1.60 -5.92
C LEU A 597 26.09 2.73 -4.91
N ASP A 598 24.99 3.44 -5.10
CA ASP A 598 24.50 4.41 -4.12
C ASP A 598 23.76 3.73 -2.96
N THR A 599 23.75 4.44 -1.84
CA THR A 599 22.95 4.11 -0.66
C THR A 599 21.96 5.26 -0.45
N PRO A 600 20.67 5.07 -0.78
CA PRO A 600 19.67 6.12 -0.65
C PRO A 600 19.48 6.52 0.82
N ASP A 601 19.29 7.81 1.08
CA ASP A 601 18.81 8.29 2.38
C ASP A 601 17.31 7.93 2.52
N PRO A 602 16.92 7.10 3.50
CA PRO A 602 15.51 6.75 3.70
C PRO A 602 14.66 7.93 4.22
N ASP A 603 15.28 8.98 4.79
CA ASP A 603 14.60 10.08 5.46
C ASP A 603 14.66 11.40 4.65
N PHE A 604 14.75 11.31 3.32
CA PHE A 604 14.84 12.47 2.44
C PHE A 604 13.71 13.51 2.69
N PRO A 605 14.00 14.82 2.50
CA PRO A 605 13.03 15.89 2.73
C PRO A 605 11.89 15.86 1.70
N ILE A 606 10.67 16.18 2.15
CA ILE A 606 9.47 16.26 1.28
C ILE A 606 8.95 17.69 1.17
N VAL A 607 8.88 18.41 2.30
CA VAL A 607 8.27 19.76 2.39
C VAL A 607 9.30 20.90 2.36
N THR A 608 10.57 20.56 2.15
CA THR A 608 11.70 21.49 1.94
C THR A 608 12.59 20.93 0.81
N PRO A 609 13.44 21.77 0.18
CA PRO A 609 14.44 21.34 -0.79
C PRO A 609 15.42 20.28 -0.27
#